data_AF-A0A6G1LF88-F1
#
_entry.id   AF-A0A6G1LF88-F1
#
_cell.length_a   1.000
_cell.length_b   1.000
_cell.length_c   1.000
_cell.angle_alpha   90.00
_cell.angle_beta   90.00
_cell.angle_gamma   90.00
#
_symmetry.space_group_name_H-M   'P 1'
#
loop_
_entity.id
_entity.type
_entity.pdbx_description
1 polymer ?
#
loop_
_entity_poly.entity_id
_entity_poly.type
_entity_poly.pdbx_seq_one_letter_code
_entity_poly.pdbx_strand_id
1 'polypeptide(L)'
;MTFDPYFTTVEGDRHAATAHSTVLIDMEHLVYCADDANELRFVYESDVLYGRWDEENSLPGFVDSPQRTIWQGFDHDAIPKCRFESYPRMAGFVTGPLWNGNLRDSHPDLQKATNAQVSKKVAAFLQAWFYYGLLSSVVAKKICVSYLMREVSHGQGYLYSLKLQFCLQWMTFRLRKSADTEAASVDVQRQLLQVKTWMQHITTWSHSNFRQKLDAEWPCFMDSFEATMPAIIRLAESIEQARLFALPYCTTLGTLSWLLPFTQAEKRRNMLRQLGWCNFQLKMLGDAVNYSTIDWLFAVGKRQDAQGHETCTTEACNRNDIDESVYQQAHVCADKNCLKVIPDTTKILEALEQDKISVVLFRAPAMNFDSSSPVCQRTNLGRISRYLMFGPTDSEVKPKQA
;
A
#
# COMPACT_ATOMS: atom_id res chain seq x y z
N MET A 1 -16.60 23.56 -27.37
CA MET A 1 -15.31 22.88 -27.17
C MET A 1 -15.40 21.53 -27.84
N THR A 2 -14.79 21.39 -29.01
CA THR A 2 -14.73 20.15 -29.78
C THR A 2 -13.81 19.17 -29.05
N PHE A 3 -14.34 17.99 -28.73
CA PHE A 3 -13.54 16.85 -28.26
C PHE A 3 -12.56 16.46 -29.38
N ASP A 4 -11.28 16.39 -29.05
CA ASP A 4 -10.23 15.89 -29.94
C ASP A 4 -9.86 14.48 -29.48
N PRO A 5 -10.36 13.41 -30.13
CA PRO A 5 -10.14 12.04 -29.71
C PRO A 5 -8.87 11.50 -30.39
N TYR A 6 -7.69 11.94 -29.95
CA TYR A 6 -6.46 11.23 -30.31
C TYR A 6 -6.28 10.01 -29.40
N PHE A 7 -7.10 8.98 -29.65
CA PHE A 7 -6.70 7.59 -29.44
C PHE A 7 -6.39 7.02 -30.83
N THR A 8 -5.11 6.89 -31.14
CA THR A 8 -4.65 6.17 -32.33
C THR A 8 -4.99 4.69 -32.17
N THR A 9 -6.11 4.28 -32.75
CA THR A 9 -6.38 2.87 -33.05
C THR A 9 -5.36 2.41 -34.08
N VAL A 10 -4.45 1.52 -33.67
CA VAL A 10 -3.64 0.76 -34.62
C VAL A 10 -4.59 -0.23 -35.30
N GLU A 11 -5.01 0.06 -36.53
CA GLU A 11 -5.71 -0.89 -37.40
C GLU A 11 -4.73 -2.00 -37.79
N GLY A 12 -4.79 -3.11 -37.04
CA GLY A 12 -4.17 -4.39 -37.38
C GLY A 12 -5.26 -5.42 -37.70
N ASP A 13 -5.04 -6.18 -38.76
CA ASP A 13 -5.96 -7.11 -39.43
C ASP A 13 -6.91 -7.91 -38.53
N ARG A 14 -8.20 -7.85 -38.90
CA ARG A 14 -9.28 -8.69 -38.35
C ARG A 14 -9.14 -10.14 -38.84
N HIS A 15 -8.35 -10.95 -38.14
CA HIS A 15 -8.47 -12.41 -38.20
C HIS A 15 -9.38 -12.93 -37.08
N ALA A 16 -10.21 -13.91 -37.45
CA ALA A 16 -11.26 -14.60 -36.69
C ALA A 16 -11.10 -14.57 -35.15
N ALA A 17 -12.00 -13.83 -34.48
CA ALA A 17 -12.15 -13.86 -33.03
C ALA A 17 -12.76 -15.21 -32.60
N THR A 18 -11.91 -16.15 -32.18
CA THR A 18 -12.32 -17.18 -31.24
C THR A 18 -12.88 -16.49 -30.00
N ALA A 19 -14.11 -16.82 -29.63
CA ALA A 19 -14.74 -16.37 -28.40
C ALA A 19 -13.96 -16.91 -27.20
N HIS A 20 -12.86 -16.25 -26.86
CA HIS A 20 -12.25 -16.38 -25.56
C HIS A 20 -13.30 -15.88 -24.58
N SER A 21 -13.87 -16.82 -23.81
CA SER A 21 -14.55 -16.49 -22.56
C SER A 21 -13.52 -15.73 -21.72
N THR A 22 -13.56 -14.41 -21.79
CA THR A 22 -12.82 -13.55 -20.88
C THR A 22 -13.41 -13.84 -19.52
N VAL A 23 -12.74 -14.70 -18.75
CA VAL A 23 -13.05 -14.90 -17.35
C VAL A 23 -12.89 -13.53 -16.70
N LEU A 24 -14.01 -12.87 -16.47
CA LEU A 24 -14.08 -11.60 -15.76
C LEU A 24 -13.76 -11.92 -14.30
N ILE A 25 -12.52 -11.68 -13.94
CA ILE A 25 -12.04 -11.87 -12.58
C ILE A 25 -12.51 -10.64 -11.82
N ASP A 26 -13.64 -10.78 -11.13
CA ASP A 26 -14.25 -9.76 -10.29
C ASP A 26 -13.31 -9.45 -9.12
N MET A 27 -12.53 -8.40 -9.31
CA MET A 27 -11.52 -7.96 -8.38
C MET A 27 -11.72 -6.50 -8.08
N GLU A 28 -12.01 -6.21 -6.81
CA GLU A 28 -11.92 -4.86 -6.27
C GLU A 28 -10.55 -4.26 -6.68
N HIS A 29 -10.58 -3.18 -7.48
CA HIS A 29 -9.44 -2.33 -7.86
C HIS A 29 -8.49 -2.81 -8.96
N LEU A 30 -8.83 -3.82 -9.75
CA LEU A 30 -8.08 -4.07 -10.99
C LEU A 30 -8.80 -3.44 -12.16
N VAL A 31 -8.10 -2.51 -12.80
CA VAL A 31 -8.61 -1.59 -13.82
C VAL A 31 -9.37 -2.36 -14.89
N TYR A 32 -10.67 -2.11 -14.97
CA TYR A 32 -11.53 -2.79 -15.92
C TYR A 32 -11.51 -2.16 -17.32
N CYS A 33 -11.15 -0.91 -17.60
CA CYS A 33 -11.34 -0.30 -18.93
C CYS A 33 -12.69 -0.66 -19.59
N ALA A 34 -13.80 -0.37 -18.88
CA ALA A 34 -15.07 -0.29 -19.58
C ALA A 34 -15.02 0.94 -20.48
N ASP A 35 -15.25 0.76 -21.78
CA ASP A 35 -15.55 1.86 -22.68
C ASP A 35 -17.02 2.25 -22.47
N ASP A 36 -17.30 2.91 -21.34
CA ASP A 36 -18.61 3.49 -21.04
C ASP A 36 -18.54 5.01 -21.16
N ALA A 37 -18.85 5.50 -22.36
CA ALA A 37 -18.86 6.92 -22.67
C ALA A 37 -19.90 7.70 -21.83
N ASN A 38 -20.98 7.06 -21.39
CA ASN A 38 -22.00 7.71 -20.57
C ASN A 38 -21.49 7.93 -19.15
N GLU A 39 -20.88 6.92 -18.56
CA GLU A 39 -20.28 7.02 -17.22
C GLU A 39 -19.11 8.03 -17.23
N LEU A 40 -18.28 8.03 -18.27
CA LEU A 40 -17.23 9.02 -18.42
C LEU A 40 -17.81 10.44 -18.50
N ARG A 41 -18.83 10.65 -19.33
CA ARG A 41 -19.52 11.94 -19.44
C ARG A 41 -20.13 12.37 -18.10
N PHE A 42 -20.78 11.44 -17.40
CA PHE A 42 -21.36 11.68 -16.07
C PHE A 42 -20.30 12.16 -15.07
N VAL A 43 -19.15 11.50 -14.99
CA VAL A 43 -18.06 11.91 -14.10
C VAL A 43 -17.51 13.28 -14.47
N TYR A 44 -17.41 13.61 -15.76
CA TYR A 44 -16.94 14.91 -16.20
C TYR A 44 -17.91 16.03 -15.81
N GLU A 45 -19.20 15.86 -16.09
CA GLU A 45 -20.23 16.89 -15.95
C GLU A 45 -20.73 17.06 -14.50
N SER A 46 -20.71 16.00 -13.68
CA SER A 46 -21.36 16.01 -12.36
C SER A 46 -20.42 16.36 -11.21
N ASP A 47 -20.84 17.23 -10.30
CA ASP A 47 -20.07 17.55 -9.07
C ASP A 47 -20.19 16.50 -7.96
N VAL A 48 -21.25 15.69 -8.03
CA VAL A 48 -21.56 14.61 -7.10
C VAL A 48 -21.69 13.31 -7.88
N LEU A 49 -20.87 12.32 -7.54
CA LEU A 49 -20.88 11.00 -8.15
C LEU A 49 -21.70 10.05 -7.28
N TYR A 50 -22.69 9.38 -7.86
CA TYR A 50 -23.54 8.40 -7.18
C TYR A 50 -23.83 7.22 -8.12
N GLY A 51 -23.93 6.01 -7.56
CA GLY A 51 -24.13 4.79 -8.35
C GLY A 51 -25.58 4.34 -8.34
N ARG A 52 -26.04 3.79 -9.47
CA ARG A 52 -27.32 3.09 -9.63
C ARG A 52 -27.05 1.66 -10.11
N TRP A 53 -26.74 0.77 -9.18
CA TRP A 53 -26.38 -0.62 -9.49
C TRP A 53 -27.57 -1.48 -9.93
N ASP A 54 -28.78 -0.99 -9.75
CA ASP A 54 -30.04 -1.60 -10.20
C ASP A 54 -30.17 -1.62 -11.73
N GLU A 55 -29.51 -0.69 -12.43
CA GLU A 55 -29.46 -0.63 -13.89
C GLU A 55 -28.39 -1.58 -14.48
N GLU A 56 -27.44 -2.04 -13.66
CA GLU A 56 -26.27 -2.84 -14.06
C GLU A 56 -26.46 -4.37 -13.87
N ASN A 57 -27.70 -4.85 -14.05
CA ASN A 57 -28.06 -6.27 -13.91
C ASN A 57 -27.36 -7.22 -14.89
N SER A 58 -26.70 -6.67 -15.92
CA SER A 58 -25.91 -7.42 -16.91
C SER A 58 -24.47 -7.66 -16.49
N LEU A 59 -24.01 -7.07 -15.38
CA LEU A 59 -22.67 -7.36 -14.87
C LEU A 59 -22.56 -8.85 -14.53
N PRO A 60 -21.39 -9.47 -14.77
CA PRO A 60 -21.12 -10.83 -14.32
C PRO A 60 -21.57 -10.97 -12.87
N GLY A 61 -22.24 -12.09 -12.56
CA GLY A 61 -22.57 -12.41 -11.19
C GLY A 61 -21.33 -12.24 -10.32
N PHE A 62 -21.51 -11.59 -9.17
CA PHE A 62 -20.47 -11.39 -8.16
C PHE A 62 -19.68 -12.68 -7.99
N VAL A 63 -18.47 -12.76 -8.56
CA VAL A 63 -17.63 -13.95 -8.39
C VAL A 63 -17.17 -13.90 -6.95
N ASP A 64 -17.44 -14.94 -6.17
CA ASP A 64 -17.07 -15.03 -4.75
C ASP A 64 -15.55 -15.02 -4.59
N SER A 65 -14.98 -13.82 -4.70
CA SER A 65 -13.60 -13.54 -4.38
C SER A 65 -13.49 -13.51 -2.86
N PRO A 66 -12.56 -14.27 -2.26
CA PRO A 66 -12.36 -14.29 -0.82
C PRO A 66 -11.77 -12.97 -0.27
N GLN A 67 -11.49 -11.98 -1.14
CA GLN A 67 -10.89 -10.70 -0.77
C GLN A 67 -11.86 -9.51 -0.85
N ARG A 68 -13.16 -9.74 -0.62
CA ARG A 68 -14.12 -8.64 -0.57
C ARG A 68 -13.98 -7.82 0.71
N THR A 69 -14.06 -6.51 0.56
CA THR A 69 -13.99 -5.56 1.67
C THR A 69 -15.39 -5.11 2.04
N ILE A 70 -15.85 -5.54 3.20
CA ILE A 70 -17.14 -5.14 3.75
C ILE A 70 -17.17 -3.63 4.00
N TRP A 71 -18.23 -2.96 3.56
CA TRP A 71 -18.52 -1.60 4.00
C TRP A 71 -18.99 -1.59 5.46
N GLN A 72 -18.27 -0.85 6.31
CA GLN A 72 -18.51 -0.85 7.76
C GLN A 72 -19.67 0.09 8.19
N GLY A 73 -20.31 0.78 7.24
CA GLY A 73 -21.56 1.52 7.48
C GLY A 73 -21.38 2.91 8.10
N PHE A 74 -20.27 3.60 7.83
CA PHE A 74 -20.11 5.01 8.22
C PHE A 74 -20.98 5.92 7.35
N ASP A 75 -21.56 7.00 7.91
CA ASP A 75 -22.35 7.96 7.14
C ASP A 75 -21.43 8.94 6.38
N HIS A 76 -20.78 8.44 5.34
CA HIS A 76 -19.92 9.27 4.48
C HIS A 76 -20.75 10.31 3.69
N ASP A 77 -22.00 10.00 3.35
CA ASP A 77 -22.81 10.85 2.47
C ASP A 77 -23.18 12.17 3.14
N ALA A 78 -23.33 12.18 4.47
CA ALA A 78 -23.49 13.41 5.26
C ALA A 78 -22.25 14.34 5.25
N ILE A 79 -21.06 13.82 4.91
CA ILE A 79 -19.83 14.63 4.91
C ILE A 79 -19.72 15.42 3.60
N PRO A 80 -19.69 16.76 3.61
CA PRO A 80 -19.56 17.55 2.39
C PRO A 80 -18.18 17.34 1.74
N LYS A 81 -18.06 17.75 0.47
CA LYS A 81 -16.77 17.77 -0.22
C LYS A 81 -15.77 18.61 0.57
N CYS A 82 -14.68 17.98 1.00
CA CYS A 82 -13.61 18.63 1.76
C CYS A 82 -12.25 18.05 1.39
N ARG A 83 -11.19 18.71 1.84
CA ARG A 83 -9.82 18.17 1.75
C ARG A 83 -9.66 16.99 2.69
N PHE A 84 -8.76 16.07 2.36
CA PHE A 84 -8.45 14.89 3.17
C PHE A 84 -8.15 15.24 4.64
N GLU A 85 -7.36 16.29 4.90
CA GLU A 85 -6.99 16.72 6.26
C GLU A 85 -8.19 17.23 7.08
N SER A 86 -9.18 17.80 6.40
CA SER A 86 -10.37 18.37 7.03
C SER A 86 -11.44 17.33 7.31
N TYR A 87 -11.37 16.16 6.65
CA TYR A 87 -12.40 15.13 6.74
C TYR A 87 -12.75 14.70 8.18
N PRO A 88 -11.78 14.43 9.08
CA PRO A 88 -12.11 14.07 10.47
C PRO A 88 -12.92 15.15 11.17
N ARG A 89 -12.53 16.41 11.02
CA ARG A 89 -13.22 17.54 11.63
C ARG A 89 -14.64 17.67 11.10
N MET A 90 -14.85 17.51 9.79
CA MET A 90 -16.18 17.55 9.18
C MET A 90 -17.06 16.38 9.67
N ALA A 91 -16.45 15.25 9.99
CA ALA A 91 -17.10 14.08 10.60
C ALA A 91 -17.27 14.18 12.13
N GLY A 92 -16.86 15.29 12.77
CA GLY A 92 -16.93 15.45 14.23
C GLY A 92 -15.82 14.71 15.01
N PHE A 93 -14.84 14.13 14.33
CA PHE A 93 -13.73 13.40 14.94
C PHE A 93 -12.54 14.30 15.25
N VAL A 94 -11.90 14.03 16.39
CA VAL A 94 -10.63 14.63 16.79
C VAL A 94 -9.51 13.62 16.56
N THR A 95 -8.52 14.00 15.75
CA THR A 95 -7.43 13.11 15.32
C THR A 95 -6.39 12.85 16.40
N GLY A 96 -6.16 13.77 17.32
CA GLY A 96 -5.16 13.62 18.39
C GLY A 96 -5.41 12.40 19.29
N PRO A 97 -6.60 12.28 19.93
CA PRO A 97 -6.95 11.11 20.72
C PRO A 97 -6.89 9.81 19.91
N LEU A 98 -7.39 9.84 18.66
CA LEU A 98 -7.36 8.70 17.76
C LEU A 98 -5.92 8.25 17.47
N TRP A 99 -5.02 9.18 17.15
CA TRP A 99 -3.59 8.90 16.94
C TRP A 99 -2.93 8.27 18.17
N ASN A 100 -3.35 8.66 19.36
CA ASN A 100 -2.81 8.12 20.61
C ASN A 100 -3.48 6.80 21.06
N GLY A 101 -4.35 6.22 20.24
CA GLY A 101 -5.08 4.99 20.58
C GLY A 101 -6.24 5.18 21.56
N ASN A 102 -6.58 6.42 21.92
CA ASN A 102 -7.73 6.73 22.76
C ASN A 102 -8.98 6.91 21.88
N LEU A 103 -9.59 5.77 21.52
CA LEU A 103 -10.70 5.71 20.57
C LEU A 103 -11.99 6.34 21.09
N ARG A 104 -12.20 6.36 22.42
CA ARG A 104 -13.41 6.91 23.03
C ARG A 104 -13.42 8.44 22.99
N ASP A 105 -12.27 9.05 23.19
CA ASP A 105 -12.15 10.51 23.21
C ASP A 105 -12.05 11.13 21.81
N SER A 106 -12.06 10.31 20.76
CA SER A 106 -12.02 10.81 19.39
C SER A 106 -13.34 11.41 18.91
N HIS A 107 -14.48 11.15 19.56
CA HIS A 107 -15.78 11.70 19.15
C HIS A 107 -16.80 11.75 20.32
N PRO A 108 -17.58 12.83 20.50
CA PRO A 108 -18.52 12.98 21.63
C PRO A 108 -19.53 11.83 21.79
N ASP A 109 -20.11 11.35 20.69
CA ASP A 109 -21.09 10.26 20.71
C ASP A 109 -20.53 8.90 21.16
N LEU A 110 -19.20 8.77 21.29
CA LEU A 110 -18.54 7.54 21.74
C LEU A 110 -18.46 7.45 23.26
N GLN A 111 -18.65 8.56 23.98
CA GLN A 111 -18.49 8.61 25.44
C GLN A 111 -19.43 7.65 26.17
N LYS A 112 -20.65 7.47 25.66
CA LYS A 112 -21.66 6.56 26.23
C LYS A 112 -21.69 5.18 25.58
N ALA A 113 -20.88 4.94 24.55
CA ALA A 113 -20.88 3.68 23.81
C ALA A 113 -20.06 2.60 24.55
N THR A 114 -20.44 1.34 24.39
CA THR A 114 -19.60 0.21 24.85
C THR A 114 -18.30 0.15 24.05
N ASN A 115 -17.23 -0.46 24.60
CA ASN A 115 -15.94 -0.53 23.90
C ASN A 115 -16.03 -1.22 22.53
N ALA A 116 -16.90 -2.23 22.37
CA ALA A 116 -17.16 -2.87 21.08
C ALA A 116 -17.83 -1.93 20.08
N GLN A 117 -18.80 -1.11 20.54
CA GLN A 117 -19.42 -0.09 19.69
C GLN A 117 -18.44 1.01 19.29
N VAL A 118 -17.57 1.44 20.22
CA VAL A 118 -16.48 2.39 19.92
C VAL A 118 -15.58 1.82 18.83
N SER A 119 -15.10 0.59 19.03
CA SER A 119 -14.25 -0.14 18.07
C SER A 119 -14.87 -0.18 16.67
N LYS A 120 -16.14 -0.60 16.56
CA LYS A 120 -16.85 -0.66 15.28
C LYS A 120 -17.00 0.72 14.63
N LYS A 121 -17.44 1.73 15.38
CA LYS A 121 -17.66 3.09 14.85
C LYS A 121 -16.36 3.74 14.38
N VAL A 122 -15.27 3.57 15.13
CA VAL A 122 -13.97 4.14 14.76
C VAL A 122 -13.36 3.41 13.56
N ALA A 123 -13.46 2.07 13.49
CA ALA A 123 -13.03 1.32 12.31
C ALA A 123 -13.82 1.75 11.06
N ALA A 124 -15.14 1.94 11.18
CA ALA A 124 -15.97 2.43 10.10
C ALA A 124 -15.59 3.84 9.65
N PHE A 125 -15.34 4.75 10.60
CA PHE A 125 -14.85 6.10 10.32
C PHE A 125 -13.51 6.08 9.57
N LEU A 126 -12.54 5.29 10.06
CA LEU A 126 -11.21 5.17 9.44
C LEU A 126 -11.31 4.61 8.01
N GLN A 127 -12.16 3.60 7.78
CA GLN A 127 -12.43 3.09 6.43
C GLN A 127 -12.98 4.19 5.53
N ALA A 128 -14.01 4.92 5.98
CA ALA A 128 -14.62 5.99 5.20
C ALA A 128 -13.65 7.14 4.91
N TRP A 129 -12.86 7.55 5.91
CA TRP A 129 -11.88 8.62 5.78
C TRP A 129 -10.76 8.25 4.81
N PHE A 130 -10.10 7.10 5.01
CA PHE A 130 -8.96 6.69 4.19
C PHE A 130 -9.36 6.22 2.79
N TYR A 131 -10.60 5.76 2.61
CA TYR A 131 -11.10 5.35 1.31
C TYR A 131 -11.83 6.50 0.58
N TYR A 132 -13.03 6.85 1.03
CA TYR A 132 -13.86 7.86 0.35
C TYR A 132 -13.35 9.28 0.57
N GLY A 133 -12.81 9.60 1.75
CA GLY A 133 -12.22 10.90 2.04
C GLY A 133 -10.99 11.17 1.16
N LEU A 134 -10.10 10.19 1.02
CA LEU A 134 -8.97 10.26 0.10
C LEU A 134 -9.44 10.46 -1.34
N LEU A 135 -10.31 9.56 -1.83
CA LEU A 135 -10.73 9.58 -3.22
C LEU A 135 -11.48 10.87 -3.58
N SER A 136 -12.43 11.30 -2.75
CA SER A 136 -13.18 12.56 -2.97
C SER A 136 -12.25 13.77 -3.03
N SER A 137 -11.23 13.80 -2.18
CA SER A 137 -10.25 14.88 -2.12
C SER A 137 -9.34 14.92 -3.35
N VAL A 138 -8.85 13.77 -3.83
CA VAL A 138 -7.99 13.73 -5.05
C VAL A 138 -8.77 13.88 -6.35
N VAL A 139 -10.03 13.43 -6.40
CA VAL A 139 -10.94 13.62 -7.56
C VAL A 139 -11.50 15.05 -7.59
N ALA A 140 -11.49 15.73 -6.43
CA ALA A 140 -12.08 17.05 -6.21
C ALA A 140 -13.60 17.11 -6.49
N LYS A 141 -14.30 15.99 -6.29
CA LYS A 141 -15.76 15.82 -6.40
C LYS A 141 -16.30 15.14 -5.15
N LYS A 142 -17.60 15.31 -4.85
CA LYS A 142 -18.26 14.52 -3.81
C LYS A 142 -18.53 13.13 -4.39
N ILE A 143 -18.20 12.07 -3.65
CA ILE A 143 -18.46 10.70 -4.07
C ILE A 143 -19.40 10.08 -3.04
N CYS A 144 -20.60 9.72 -3.43
CA CYS A 144 -21.54 9.03 -2.56
C CYS A 144 -21.08 7.58 -2.32
N VAL A 145 -21.45 7.01 -1.18
CA VAL A 145 -21.15 5.61 -0.85
C VAL A 145 -21.62 4.68 -1.96
N SER A 146 -22.84 4.91 -2.46
CA SER A 146 -23.45 4.14 -3.55
C SER A 146 -22.63 4.11 -4.84
N TYR A 147 -21.70 5.04 -5.07
CA TYR A 147 -20.89 5.05 -6.28
C TYR A 147 -19.82 3.93 -6.31
N LEU A 148 -19.35 3.50 -5.14
CA LEU A 148 -18.29 2.49 -4.99
C LEU A 148 -18.65 1.42 -3.96
N MET A 149 -19.93 1.29 -3.63
CA MET A 149 -20.45 0.27 -2.74
C MET A 149 -21.65 -0.36 -3.42
N ARG A 150 -21.65 -1.67 -3.47
CA ARG A 150 -22.78 -2.45 -3.99
C ARG A 150 -23.30 -3.36 -2.89
N GLU A 151 -24.60 -3.30 -2.67
CA GLU A 151 -25.29 -4.21 -1.77
C GLU A 151 -25.47 -5.56 -2.43
N VAL A 152 -25.17 -6.61 -1.69
CA VAL A 152 -25.40 -8.01 -2.09
C VAL A 152 -26.67 -8.51 -1.37
N SER A 153 -27.16 -9.70 -1.75
CA SER A 153 -28.24 -10.39 -1.03
C SER A 153 -28.01 -10.33 0.48
N HIS A 154 -29.06 -9.99 1.24
CA HIS A 154 -29.07 -9.75 2.70
C HIS A 154 -28.63 -8.36 3.18
N GLY A 155 -28.47 -7.37 2.30
CA GLY A 155 -28.23 -5.98 2.69
C GLY A 155 -26.81 -5.71 3.19
N GLN A 156 -25.88 -6.66 2.97
CA GLN A 156 -24.46 -6.44 3.24
C GLN A 156 -23.85 -5.67 2.07
N GLY A 157 -23.40 -4.46 2.36
CA GLY A 157 -22.63 -3.64 1.41
C GLY A 157 -21.17 -4.08 1.34
N TYR A 158 -20.63 -4.16 0.13
CA TYR A 158 -19.21 -4.38 -0.14
C TYR A 158 -18.66 -3.22 -0.96
N LEU A 159 -17.41 -2.85 -0.71
CA LEU A 159 -16.70 -1.93 -1.59
C LEU A 159 -16.60 -2.56 -2.98
N TYR A 160 -16.96 -1.80 -4.01
CA TYR A 160 -17.04 -2.27 -5.37
C TYR A 160 -16.44 -1.22 -6.31
N SER A 161 -15.22 -1.50 -6.77
CA SER A 161 -14.36 -0.50 -7.39
C SER A 161 -14.47 -0.45 -8.92
N LEU A 162 -15.55 -0.98 -9.50
CA LEU A 162 -15.76 -0.99 -10.95
C LEU A 162 -15.74 0.42 -11.53
N LYS A 163 -16.37 1.37 -10.84
CA LYS A 163 -16.43 2.79 -11.25
C LYS A 163 -15.20 3.61 -10.88
N LEU A 164 -14.22 3.02 -10.17
CA LEU A 164 -13.01 3.72 -9.76
C LEU A 164 -12.20 4.24 -10.96
N GLN A 165 -12.17 3.49 -12.06
CA GLN A 165 -11.43 3.89 -13.26
C GLN A 165 -11.88 5.24 -13.81
N PHE A 166 -13.18 5.56 -13.77
CA PHE A 166 -13.69 6.84 -14.26
C PHE A 166 -13.26 8.00 -13.36
N CYS A 167 -13.24 7.77 -12.03
CA CYS A 167 -12.66 8.73 -11.08
C CYS A 167 -11.18 9.00 -11.37
N LEU A 168 -10.40 7.95 -11.65
CA LEU A 168 -8.97 8.07 -11.95
C LEU A 168 -8.72 8.75 -13.30
N GLN A 169 -9.51 8.44 -14.33
CA GLN A 169 -9.44 9.11 -15.63
C GLN A 169 -9.75 10.61 -15.50
N TRP A 170 -10.79 10.97 -14.76
CA TRP A 170 -11.10 12.36 -14.44
C TRP A 170 -9.95 13.05 -13.69
N MET A 171 -9.38 12.39 -12.68
CA MET A 171 -8.24 12.92 -11.94
C MET A 171 -7.04 13.15 -12.88
N THR A 172 -6.71 12.19 -13.73
CA THR A 172 -5.64 12.30 -14.74
C THR A 172 -5.90 13.47 -15.69
N PHE A 173 -7.12 13.62 -16.21
CA PHE A 173 -7.51 14.74 -17.05
C PHE A 173 -7.33 16.09 -16.32
N ARG A 174 -7.83 16.19 -15.09
CA ARG A 174 -7.71 17.40 -14.25
C ARG A 174 -6.26 17.78 -14.00
N LEU A 175 -5.41 16.80 -13.67
CA LEU A 175 -3.98 17.03 -13.45
C LEU A 175 -3.31 17.57 -14.71
N ARG A 176 -3.58 16.98 -15.89
CA ARG A 176 -3.03 17.43 -17.18
C ARG A 176 -3.52 18.81 -17.62
N LYS A 177 -4.71 19.23 -17.18
CA LYS A 177 -5.30 20.54 -17.50
C LYS A 177 -5.05 21.62 -16.44
N SER A 178 -4.40 21.27 -15.33
CA SER A 178 -4.05 22.24 -14.29
C SER A 178 -3.08 23.29 -14.84
N ALA A 179 -3.29 24.57 -14.48
CA ALA A 179 -2.35 25.64 -14.83
C ALA A 179 -0.97 25.40 -14.17
N ASP A 180 -0.97 24.79 -12.99
CA ASP A 180 0.22 24.34 -12.28
C ASP A 180 0.11 22.83 -12.06
N THR A 181 0.63 22.06 -13.02
CA THR A 181 0.57 20.59 -13.03
C THR A 181 1.41 20.00 -11.90
N GLU A 182 2.56 20.61 -11.58
CA GLU A 182 3.47 20.14 -10.53
C GLU A 182 2.85 20.34 -9.15
N ALA A 183 2.33 21.54 -8.83
CA ALA A 183 1.69 21.78 -7.55
C ALA A 183 0.46 20.88 -7.34
N ALA A 184 -0.32 20.63 -8.40
CA ALA A 184 -1.45 19.71 -8.32
C ALA A 184 -1.01 18.25 -8.07
N SER A 185 0.07 17.80 -8.70
CA SER A 185 0.69 16.49 -8.46
C SER A 185 1.22 16.37 -7.02
N VAL A 186 1.92 17.40 -6.53
CA VAL A 186 2.45 17.48 -5.16
C VAL A 186 1.31 17.43 -4.14
N ASP A 187 0.18 18.07 -4.41
CA ASP A 187 -0.98 18.01 -3.52
C ASP A 187 -1.56 16.59 -3.42
N VAL A 188 -1.69 15.87 -4.55
CA VAL A 188 -2.10 14.45 -4.53
C VAL A 188 -1.09 13.60 -3.74
N GLN A 189 0.21 13.78 -3.98
CA GLN A 189 1.27 13.06 -3.27
C GLN A 189 1.23 13.33 -1.76
N ARG A 190 0.96 14.58 -1.35
CA ARG A 190 0.83 14.97 0.05
C ARG A 190 -0.31 14.22 0.74
N GLN A 191 -1.47 14.13 0.09
CA GLN A 191 -2.62 13.41 0.64
C GLN A 191 -2.34 11.90 0.77
N LEU A 192 -1.70 11.30 -0.22
CA LEU A 192 -1.24 9.90 -0.15
C LEU A 192 -0.25 9.68 0.99
N LEU A 193 0.71 10.60 1.18
CA LEU A 193 1.69 10.50 2.26
C LEU A 193 1.03 10.58 3.65
N GLN A 194 -0.03 11.37 3.81
CA GLN A 194 -0.78 11.42 5.06
C GLN A 194 -1.50 10.08 5.33
N VAL A 195 -2.17 9.51 4.33
CA VAL A 195 -2.79 8.17 4.47
C VAL A 195 -1.74 7.14 4.83
N LYS A 196 -0.61 7.12 4.11
CA LYS A 196 0.53 6.24 4.41
C LYS A 196 1.00 6.39 5.86
N THR A 197 1.17 7.62 6.33
CA THR A 197 1.64 7.91 7.69
C THR A 197 0.69 7.34 8.75
N TRP A 198 -0.62 7.53 8.55
CA TRP A 198 -1.65 6.94 9.42
C TRP A 198 -1.66 5.41 9.37
N MET A 199 -1.57 4.82 8.18
CA MET A 199 -1.56 3.37 8.02
C MET A 199 -0.33 2.73 8.64
N GLN A 200 0.85 3.33 8.48
CA GLN A 200 2.08 2.88 9.12
C GLN A 200 1.96 2.95 10.64
N HIS A 201 1.42 4.04 11.17
CA HIS A 201 1.18 4.20 12.59
C HIS A 201 0.23 3.13 13.13
N ILE A 202 -0.94 2.94 12.52
CA ILE A 202 -1.91 1.92 12.95
C ILE A 202 -1.35 0.50 12.76
N THR A 203 -0.49 0.28 11.76
CA THR A 203 0.19 -1.01 11.58
C THR A 203 1.06 -1.36 12.79
N THR A 204 1.65 -0.39 13.48
CA THR A 204 2.39 -0.66 14.73
C THR A 204 1.50 -1.28 15.81
N TRP A 205 0.20 -0.98 15.80
CA TRP A 205 -0.77 -1.56 16.74
C TRP A 205 -1.12 -3.02 16.44
N SER A 206 -0.84 -3.50 15.22
CA SER A 206 -1.00 -4.91 14.84
C SER A 206 0.09 -5.81 15.43
N HIS A 207 1.20 -5.23 15.89
CA HIS A 207 2.27 -5.99 16.51
C HIS A 207 1.81 -6.62 17.83
N SER A 208 2.17 -7.89 18.07
CA SER A 208 1.70 -8.69 19.21
C SER A 208 1.79 -7.98 20.57
N ASN A 209 2.91 -7.29 20.82
CA ASN A 209 3.14 -6.50 22.04
C ASN A 209 2.11 -5.39 22.31
N PHE A 210 1.52 -4.80 21.26
CA PHE A 210 0.52 -3.74 21.36
C PHE A 210 -0.90 -4.30 21.19
N ARG A 211 -1.06 -5.24 20.27
CA ARG A 211 -2.33 -5.83 19.87
C ARG A 211 -3.12 -6.39 21.06
N GLN A 212 -2.46 -7.14 21.96
CA GLN A 212 -3.12 -7.74 23.13
C GLN A 212 -3.75 -6.70 24.06
N LYS A 213 -3.05 -5.58 24.31
CA LYS A 213 -3.58 -4.49 25.15
C LYS A 213 -4.74 -3.79 24.45
N LEU A 214 -4.58 -3.55 23.15
CA LEU A 214 -5.59 -2.87 22.36
C LEU A 214 -6.86 -3.72 22.22
N ASP A 215 -6.76 -5.04 22.04
CA ASP A 215 -7.93 -5.93 21.96
C ASP A 215 -8.64 -6.08 23.32
N ALA A 216 -7.89 -6.02 24.43
CA ALA A 216 -8.47 -6.05 25.77
C ALA A 216 -9.31 -4.78 26.05
N GLU A 217 -8.86 -3.63 25.57
CA GLU A 217 -9.58 -2.37 25.73
C GLU A 217 -10.64 -2.16 24.64
N TRP A 218 -10.33 -2.45 23.38
CA TRP A 218 -11.10 -2.15 22.18
C TRP A 218 -11.31 -3.43 21.34
N PRO A 219 -12.21 -4.33 21.78
CA PRO A 219 -12.38 -5.63 21.15
C PRO A 219 -12.80 -5.51 19.68
N CYS A 220 -12.19 -6.33 18.83
CA CYS A 220 -12.43 -6.42 17.38
C CYS A 220 -12.09 -5.16 16.56
N PHE A 221 -11.55 -4.09 17.17
CA PHE A 221 -11.19 -2.87 16.45
C PHE A 221 -10.18 -3.15 15.33
N MET A 222 -9.05 -3.76 15.69
CA MET A 222 -7.98 -4.01 14.74
C MET A 222 -8.36 -5.09 13.73
N ASP A 223 -9.11 -6.13 14.09
CA ASP A 223 -9.62 -7.10 13.10
C ASP A 223 -10.48 -6.42 12.04
N SER A 224 -11.37 -5.52 12.48
CA SER A 224 -12.25 -4.77 11.58
C SER A 224 -11.44 -3.84 10.68
N PHE A 225 -10.45 -3.13 11.22
CA PHE A 225 -9.63 -2.20 10.45
C PHE A 225 -8.67 -2.92 9.50
N GLU A 226 -7.95 -3.94 9.96
CA GLU A 226 -7.02 -4.74 9.16
C GLU A 226 -7.72 -5.40 7.96
N ALA A 227 -8.98 -5.81 8.11
CA ALA A 227 -9.80 -6.32 7.01
C ALA A 227 -10.06 -5.28 5.91
N THR A 228 -10.02 -3.98 6.22
CA THR A 228 -10.26 -2.89 5.26
C THR A 228 -8.99 -2.34 4.61
N MET A 229 -7.83 -2.52 5.24
CA MET A 229 -6.56 -2.00 4.74
C MET A 229 -6.20 -2.45 3.32
N PRO A 230 -6.43 -3.70 2.90
CA PRO A 230 -6.26 -4.13 1.51
C PRO A 230 -6.93 -3.21 0.47
N ALA A 231 -8.19 -2.81 0.67
CA ALA A 231 -8.88 -1.91 -0.26
C ALA A 231 -8.28 -0.50 -0.25
N ILE A 232 -7.93 0.01 0.94
CA ILE A 232 -7.32 1.34 1.08
C ILE A 232 -5.96 1.39 0.37
N ILE A 233 -5.11 0.37 0.53
CA ILE A 233 -3.80 0.30 -0.15
C ILE A 233 -4.00 0.23 -1.66
N ARG A 234 -4.87 -0.66 -2.16
CA ARG A 234 -5.13 -0.78 -3.61
C ARG A 234 -5.64 0.54 -4.20
N LEU A 235 -6.53 1.23 -3.49
CA LEU A 235 -6.99 2.57 -3.88
C LEU A 235 -5.81 3.55 -3.96
N ALA A 236 -4.98 3.61 -2.93
CA ALA A 236 -3.87 4.55 -2.85
C ALA A 236 -2.80 4.28 -3.93
N GLU A 237 -2.46 3.01 -4.17
CA GLU A 237 -1.60 2.58 -5.28
C GLU A 237 -2.21 2.97 -6.63
N SER A 238 -3.53 2.80 -6.82
CA SER A 238 -4.21 3.18 -8.07
C SER A 238 -4.18 4.70 -8.32
N ILE A 239 -4.38 5.50 -7.27
CA ILE A 239 -4.28 6.97 -7.33
C ILE A 239 -2.84 7.38 -7.68
N GLU A 240 -1.85 6.74 -7.05
CA GLU A 240 -0.44 7.00 -7.32
C GLU A 240 -0.07 6.67 -8.78
N GLN A 241 -0.47 5.51 -9.29
CA GLN A 241 -0.24 5.13 -10.69
C GLN A 241 -0.95 6.08 -11.65
N ALA A 242 -2.19 6.48 -11.38
CA ALA A 242 -2.91 7.45 -12.20
C ALA A 242 -2.25 8.84 -12.19
N ARG A 243 -1.65 9.25 -11.06
CA ARG A 243 -0.84 10.48 -10.95
C ARG A 243 0.42 10.38 -11.81
N LEU A 244 1.18 9.29 -11.70
CA LEU A 244 2.40 9.07 -12.48
C LEU A 244 2.11 8.98 -13.98
N PHE A 245 1.01 8.33 -14.36
CA PHE A 245 0.52 8.28 -15.74
C PHE A 245 0.08 9.65 -16.26
N ALA A 246 -0.52 10.48 -15.40
CA ALA A 246 -0.93 11.83 -15.80
C ALA A 246 0.28 12.71 -16.15
N LEU A 247 1.35 12.61 -15.37
CA LEU A 247 2.53 13.49 -15.43
C LEU A 247 3.83 12.67 -15.29
N PRO A 248 4.27 11.92 -16.33
CA PRO A 248 5.42 11.01 -16.24
C PRO A 248 6.76 11.70 -15.89
N TYR A 249 6.86 13.00 -16.17
CA TYR A 249 8.04 13.82 -15.86
C TYR A 249 8.10 14.28 -14.39
N CYS A 250 6.99 14.21 -13.64
CA CYS A 250 6.92 14.55 -12.21
C CYS A 250 7.30 13.37 -11.30
N THR A 251 8.27 12.57 -11.72
CA THR A 251 8.73 11.35 -11.04
C THR A 251 9.74 11.63 -9.93
N THR A 252 10.20 12.89 -9.80
CA THR A 252 11.07 13.37 -8.69
C THR A 252 10.47 13.17 -7.30
N LEU A 253 9.16 13.00 -7.19
CA LEU A 253 8.47 12.74 -5.92
C LEU A 253 8.64 11.30 -5.40
N GLY A 254 9.21 10.41 -6.23
CA GLY A 254 9.36 8.99 -5.91
C GLY A 254 8.04 8.22 -5.87
N THR A 255 8.15 6.92 -5.62
CA THR A 255 7.02 6.02 -5.36
C THR A 255 6.88 5.76 -3.87
N LEU A 256 5.65 5.72 -3.39
CA LEU A 256 5.32 5.38 -2.02
C LEU A 256 5.32 3.86 -1.86
N SER A 257 6.23 3.34 -1.03
CA SER A 257 6.08 1.98 -0.51
C SER A 257 4.95 1.96 0.52
N TRP A 258 3.92 1.17 0.26
CA TRP A 258 2.83 0.90 1.18
C TRP A 258 3.23 -0.28 2.07
N LEU A 259 2.64 -0.40 3.26
CA LEU A 259 2.87 -1.52 4.17
C LEU A 259 1.52 -2.08 4.63
N LEU A 260 1.39 -3.40 4.57
CA LEU A 260 0.29 -4.11 5.20
C LEU A 260 0.60 -4.41 6.67
N PRO A 261 -0.45 -4.59 7.50
CA PRO A 261 -0.31 -5.26 8.79
C PRO A 261 0.40 -6.60 8.64
N PHE A 262 1.24 -6.95 9.61
CA PHE A 262 2.00 -8.20 9.60
C PHE A 262 1.09 -9.42 9.39
N THR A 263 -0.06 -9.43 10.06
CA THR A 263 -1.08 -10.47 9.96
C THR A 263 -1.62 -10.62 8.54
N GLN A 264 -1.93 -9.52 7.86
CA GLN A 264 -2.46 -9.51 6.50
C GLN A 264 -1.39 -9.87 5.47
N ALA A 265 -0.17 -9.36 5.63
CA ALA A 265 0.96 -9.70 4.77
C ALA A 265 1.26 -11.22 4.83
N GLU A 266 1.28 -11.79 6.03
CA GLU A 266 1.54 -13.22 6.21
C GLU A 266 0.36 -14.09 5.73
N LYS A 267 -0.89 -13.66 5.95
CA LYS A 267 -2.07 -14.33 5.39
C LYS A 267 -1.98 -14.43 3.86
N ARG A 268 -1.59 -13.34 3.18
CA ARG A 268 -1.40 -13.34 1.71
C ARG A 268 -0.27 -14.27 1.26
N ARG A 269 0.88 -14.25 1.95
CA ARG A 269 1.97 -15.17 1.67
C ARG A 269 1.51 -16.62 1.80
N ASN A 270 0.78 -16.96 2.86
CA ASN A 270 0.21 -18.29 3.05
C ASN A 270 -0.75 -18.69 1.91
N MET A 271 -1.60 -17.76 1.45
CA MET A 271 -2.50 -18.01 0.33
C MET A 271 -1.74 -18.27 -0.98
N LEU A 272 -0.66 -17.54 -1.26
CA LEU A 272 0.17 -17.80 -2.43
C LEU A 272 1.00 -19.09 -2.30
N ARG A 273 1.47 -19.45 -1.10
CA ARG A 273 2.10 -20.76 -0.84
C ARG A 273 1.15 -21.92 -1.18
N GLN A 274 -0.14 -21.78 -0.85
CA GLN A 274 -1.16 -22.76 -1.24
C GLN A 274 -1.36 -22.86 -2.76
N LEU A 275 -1.03 -21.81 -3.51
CA LEU A 275 -0.99 -21.80 -4.97
C LEU A 275 0.36 -22.27 -5.56
N GLY A 276 1.27 -22.77 -4.71
CA GLY A 276 2.56 -23.33 -5.10
C GLY A 276 3.72 -22.34 -5.16
N TRP A 277 3.54 -21.10 -4.70
CA TRP A 277 4.63 -20.11 -4.65
C TRP A 277 5.59 -20.39 -3.49
N CYS A 278 6.90 -20.40 -3.78
CA CYS A 278 7.93 -20.57 -2.74
C CYS A 278 8.29 -19.26 -2.01
N ASN A 279 8.83 -19.36 -0.78
CA ASN A 279 9.17 -18.19 0.06
C ASN A 279 10.14 -17.20 -0.59
N PHE A 280 11.16 -17.72 -1.28
CA PHE A 280 12.13 -16.88 -1.96
C PHE A 280 11.48 -15.98 -3.02
N GLN A 281 10.58 -16.54 -3.83
CA GLN A 281 9.86 -15.75 -4.82
C GLN A 281 8.86 -14.80 -4.19
N LEU A 282 8.19 -15.19 -3.10
CA LEU A 282 7.30 -14.29 -2.38
C LEU A 282 8.06 -13.10 -1.78
N LYS A 283 9.29 -13.31 -1.31
CA LYS A 283 10.19 -12.23 -0.88
C LYS A 283 10.55 -11.34 -2.06
N MET A 284 11.06 -11.91 -3.16
CA MET A 284 11.37 -11.14 -4.38
C MET A 284 10.18 -10.35 -4.90
N LEU A 285 8.99 -10.96 -4.89
CA LEU A 285 7.75 -10.33 -5.32
C LEU A 285 7.38 -9.17 -4.40
N GLY A 286 7.47 -9.36 -3.09
CA GLY A 286 7.24 -8.29 -2.11
C GLY A 286 8.21 -7.10 -2.24
N ASP A 287 9.43 -7.36 -2.72
CA ASP A 287 10.44 -6.32 -2.94
C ASP A 287 10.30 -5.65 -4.32
N ALA A 288 9.75 -6.37 -5.32
CA ALA A 288 9.73 -5.94 -6.72
C ALA A 288 8.39 -5.32 -7.17
N VAL A 289 7.27 -5.68 -6.55
CA VAL A 289 5.93 -5.24 -6.97
C VAL A 289 5.09 -4.72 -5.81
N ASN A 290 4.08 -3.93 -6.18
CA ASN A 290 3.08 -3.40 -5.26
C ASN A 290 2.12 -4.47 -4.74
N TYR A 291 1.42 -4.18 -3.64
CA TYR A 291 0.50 -5.14 -3.02
C TYR A 291 -0.72 -5.44 -3.88
N SER A 292 -1.20 -4.49 -4.68
CA SER A 292 -2.25 -4.72 -5.69
C SER A 292 -1.87 -5.78 -6.72
N THR A 293 -0.61 -5.82 -7.16
CA THR A 293 -0.12 -6.85 -8.08
C THR A 293 -0.11 -8.23 -7.43
N ILE A 294 0.25 -8.31 -6.15
CA ILE A 294 0.22 -9.55 -5.37
C ILE A 294 -1.22 -10.05 -5.21
N ASP A 295 -2.16 -9.15 -4.90
CA ASP A 295 -3.58 -9.48 -4.83
C ASP A 295 -4.10 -9.97 -6.18
N TRP A 296 -3.72 -9.30 -7.28
CA TRP A 296 -4.04 -9.75 -8.64
C TRP A 296 -3.61 -11.19 -8.88
N LEU A 297 -2.34 -11.52 -8.59
CA LEU A 297 -1.82 -12.88 -8.77
C LEU A 297 -2.64 -13.91 -8.01
N PHE A 298 -3.00 -13.60 -6.77
CA PHE A 298 -3.83 -14.49 -5.95
C PHE A 298 -5.22 -14.68 -6.57
N ALA A 299 -5.89 -13.59 -6.97
CA ALA A 299 -7.26 -13.65 -7.45
C ALA A 299 -7.42 -14.28 -8.82
N VAL A 300 -6.43 -14.13 -9.71
CA VAL A 300 -6.41 -14.87 -10.97
C VAL A 300 -6.01 -16.34 -10.77
N GLY A 301 -5.77 -16.77 -9.53
CA GLY A 301 -5.32 -18.12 -9.21
C GLY A 301 -4.00 -18.45 -9.87
N LYS A 302 -3.12 -17.45 -10.06
CA LYS A 302 -1.84 -17.65 -10.75
C LYS A 302 -1.01 -18.62 -9.91
N ARG A 303 -0.86 -19.84 -10.42
CA ARG A 303 0.08 -20.81 -9.87
C ARG A 303 1.48 -20.49 -10.34
N GLN A 304 2.44 -20.78 -9.48
CA GLN A 304 3.84 -20.75 -9.86
C GLN A 304 4.11 -21.86 -10.88
N ASP A 305 4.92 -21.57 -11.90
CA ASP A 305 5.49 -22.65 -12.70
C ASP A 305 6.47 -23.44 -11.82
N ALA A 306 6.28 -24.76 -11.77
CA ALA A 306 7.13 -25.67 -11.02
C ALA A 306 8.48 -25.90 -11.73
N GLN A 307 8.60 -25.53 -13.01
CA GLN A 307 9.84 -25.65 -13.77
C GLN A 307 10.99 -24.90 -13.08
N GLY A 308 12.15 -25.54 -13.01
CA GLY A 308 13.34 -24.98 -12.35
C GLY A 308 13.40 -25.18 -10.83
N HIS A 309 12.36 -25.75 -10.21
CA HIS A 309 12.39 -26.14 -8.80
C HIS A 309 12.72 -27.62 -8.57
N GLU A 310 13.02 -28.38 -9.62
CA GLU A 310 13.35 -29.81 -9.57
C GLU A 310 14.54 -30.11 -8.65
N THR A 311 15.49 -29.17 -8.56
CA THR A 311 16.69 -29.27 -7.71
C THR A 311 16.56 -28.49 -6.40
N CYS A 312 15.45 -27.77 -6.20
CA CYS A 312 15.22 -26.99 -5.00
C CYS A 312 14.83 -27.92 -3.85
N THR A 313 15.77 -28.20 -2.95
CA THR A 313 15.48 -28.93 -1.72
C THR A 313 14.88 -28.00 -0.67
N THR A 314 14.16 -28.54 0.31
CA THR A 314 13.68 -27.79 1.47
C THR A 314 14.83 -27.04 2.17
N GLU A 315 16.00 -27.66 2.22
CA GLU A 315 17.21 -27.08 2.81
C GLU A 315 17.74 -25.89 2.00
N ALA A 316 17.77 -25.99 0.66
CA ALA A 316 18.14 -24.88 -0.22
C ALA A 316 17.15 -23.72 -0.15
N CYS A 317 15.86 -24.02 -0.01
CA CYS A 317 14.81 -23.01 0.17
C CYS A 317 14.96 -22.29 1.53
N ASN A 318 15.15 -23.04 2.62
CA ASN A 318 15.35 -22.49 3.97
C ASN A 318 16.62 -21.64 4.06
N ARG A 319 17.69 -22.01 3.34
CA ARG A 319 18.93 -21.20 3.29
C ARG A 319 18.70 -19.79 2.74
N ASN A 320 17.69 -19.60 1.89
CA ASN A 320 17.36 -18.30 1.30
C ASN A 320 16.26 -17.55 2.09
N ASP A 321 15.65 -18.21 3.08
CA ASP A 321 14.61 -17.67 3.97
C ASP A 321 15.16 -17.53 5.39
N ILE A 322 16.27 -16.79 5.50
CA ILE A 322 16.93 -16.56 6.79
C ILE A 322 16.05 -15.64 7.63
N ASP A 323 15.47 -16.18 8.69
CA ASP A 323 14.93 -15.37 9.78
C ASP A 323 16.11 -14.75 10.55
N GLU A 324 16.39 -13.47 10.25
CA GLU A 324 17.49 -12.71 10.86
C GLU A 324 17.38 -12.62 12.39
N SER A 325 16.18 -12.78 12.96
CA SER A 325 15.98 -12.72 14.41
C SER A 325 16.48 -13.96 15.14
N VAL A 326 16.51 -15.12 14.45
CA VAL A 326 17.03 -16.40 14.98
C VAL A 326 18.33 -16.82 14.32
N TYR A 327 18.78 -16.10 13.28
CA TYR A 327 19.99 -16.42 12.56
C TYR A 327 21.20 -16.29 13.49
N GLN A 328 21.79 -17.44 13.81
CA GLN A 328 23.11 -17.50 14.40
C GLN A 328 24.08 -17.90 13.30
N GLN A 329 25.13 -17.10 13.13
CA GLN A 329 26.20 -17.43 12.21
C GLN A 329 26.82 -18.76 12.64
N ALA A 330 26.60 -19.82 11.84
CA ALA A 330 27.23 -21.10 12.08
C ALA A 330 28.75 -20.94 11.92
N HIS A 331 29.47 -21.08 13.02
CA HIS A 331 30.91 -21.04 13.04
C HIS A 331 31.45 -22.48 13.08
N VAL A 332 32.15 -22.88 12.02
CA VAL A 332 32.83 -24.17 11.98
C VAL A 332 34.32 -23.92 12.23
N CYS A 333 34.79 -24.27 13.43
CA CYS A 333 36.21 -24.37 13.75
C CYS A 333 36.50 -25.76 14.31
N ALA A 334 37.68 -26.28 14.00
CA ALA A 334 38.16 -27.55 14.56
C ALA A 334 38.37 -27.46 16.08
N ASP A 335 38.59 -26.25 16.60
CA ASP A 335 38.79 -25.98 18.02
C ASP A 335 37.52 -25.42 18.66
N LYS A 336 37.03 -26.09 19.72
CA LYS A 336 35.83 -25.67 20.46
C LYS A 336 36.02 -24.34 21.18
N ASN A 337 37.26 -23.86 21.29
CA ASN A 337 37.62 -22.60 21.91
C ASN A 337 38.01 -21.52 20.89
N CYS A 338 37.51 -21.60 19.65
CA CYS A 338 37.76 -20.54 18.68
C CYS A 338 37.34 -19.18 19.28
N LEU A 339 38.33 -18.30 19.47
CA LEU A 339 38.08 -16.93 19.88
C LEU A 339 37.21 -16.30 18.80
N LYS A 340 36.11 -15.65 19.22
CA LYS A 340 35.31 -14.82 18.32
C LYS A 340 36.22 -13.71 17.79
N VAL A 341 36.78 -13.91 16.60
CA VAL A 341 37.64 -12.94 15.94
C VAL A 341 36.72 -11.85 15.43
N ILE A 342 36.46 -10.86 16.27
CA ILE A 342 35.95 -9.58 15.80
C ILE A 342 37.14 -8.93 15.10
N PRO A 343 37.07 -8.67 13.78
CA PRO A 343 38.15 -8.00 13.10
C PRO A 343 38.39 -6.65 13.79
N ASP A 344 39.65 -6.33 14.02
CA ASP A 344 40.07 -5.08 14.67
C ASP A 344 39.44 -3.90 13.91
N THR A 345 38.46 -3.25 14.53
CA THR A 345 37.67 -2.18 13.91
C THR A 345 38.57 -1.02 13.50
N THR A 346 39.65 -0.76 14.24
CA THR A 346 40.64 0.26 13.91
C THR A 346 41.36 -0.11 12.61
N LYS A 347 41.79 -1.36 12.46
CA LYS A 347 42.43 -1.83 11.21
C LYS A 347 41.47 -1.88 10.03
N ILE A 348 40.19 -2.19 10.27
CA ILE A 348 39.16 -2.07 9.22
C ILE A 348 39.03 -0.62 8.78
N LEU A 349 38.90 0.32 9.73
CA LEU A 349 38.80 1.75 9.41
C LEU A 349 40.06 2.25 8.69
N GLU A 350 41.25 1.89 9.14
CA GLU A 350 42.51 2.21 8.46
C GLU A 350 42.56 1.61 7.04
N ALA A 351 42.13 0.35 6.89
CA ALA A 351 42.09 -0.31 5.58
C ALA A 351 41.04 0.32 4.65
N LEU A 352 39.93 0.81 5.20
CA LEU A 352 38.94 1.61 4.47
C LEU A 352 39.54 2.96 4.07
N GLU A 353 40.06 3.74 5.02
CA GLU A 353 40.69 5.05 4.77
C GLU A 353 41.84 5.00 3.76
N GLN A 354 42.56 3.87 3.72
CA GLN A 354 43.66 3.61 2.77
C GLN A 354 43.20 2.95 1.46
N ASP A 355 41.89 2.85 1.20
CA ASP A 355 41.29 2.21 0.01
C ASP A 355 41.75 0.74 -0.22
N LYS A 356 42.21 0.05 0.83
CA LYS A 356 42.65 -1.36 0.77
C LYS A 356 41.49 -2.34 0.68
N ILE A 357 40.31 -1.94 1.15
CA ILE A 357 39.07 -2.71 1.02
C ILE A 357 38.14 -1.92 0.10
N SER A 358 37.78 -2.52 -1.04
CA SER A 358 36.76 -1.93 -1.90
C SER A 358 35.42 -1.94 -1.18
N VAL A 359 34.93 -0.76 -0.80
CA VAL A 359 33.57 -0.61 -0.27
C VAL A 359 32.60 -0.63 -1.43
N VAL A 360 31.77 -1.66 -1.50
CA VAL A 360 30.59 -1.64 -2.36
C VAL A 360 29.49 -0.92 -1.60
N LEU A 361 29.38 0.38 -1.83
CA LEU A 361 28.23 1.14 -1.37
C LEU A 361 27.06 0.81 -2.29
N PHE A 362 26.12 0.03 -1.78
CA PHE A 362 24.78 0.03 -2.34
C PHE A 362 24.18 1.40 -2.02
N ARG A 363 24.38 2.36 -2.93
CA ARG A 363 23.50 3.52 -2.94
C ARG A 363 22.11 2.97 -3.19
N ALA A 364 21.25 3.01 -2.17
CA ALA A 364 19.83 3.11 -2.43
C ALA A 364 19.68 4.16 -3.53
N PRO A 365 19.00 3.86 -4.65
CA PRO A 365 19.01 4.73 -5.82
C PRO A 365 18.74 6.15 -5.34
N ALA A 366 19.76 7.01 -5.42
CA ALA A 366 19.53 8.42 -5.30
C ALA A 366 18.50 8.70 -6.39
N MET A 367 17.37 9.30 -6.03
CA MET A 367 16.29 9.66 -6.93
C MET A 367 16.78 10.69 -7.97
N ASN A 368 17.71 10.29 -8.84
CA ASN A 368 18.27 11.10 -9.91
C ASN A 368 18.30 10.27 -11.18
N PHE A 369 17.56 10.80 -12.14
CA PHE A 369 17.20 10.32 -13.46
C PHE A 369 18.40 10.25 -14.40
N ASP A 370 19.08 9.11 -14.43
CA ASP A 370 19.63 8.70 -15.71
C ASP A 370 19.54 7.19 -15.91
N SER A 371 19.00 6.81 -17.06
CA SER A 371 18.49 5.48 -17.41
C SER A 371 19.57 4.41 -17.69
N SER A 372 20.73 4.50 -17.04
CA SER A 372 21.75 3.46 -17.11
C SER A 372 21.67 2.56 -15.87
N SER A 373 21.79 1.24 -16.09
CA SER A 373 21.79 0.16 -15.09
C SER A 373 22.49 0.51 -13.77
N PRO A 374 22.20 -0.19 -12.64
CA PRO A 374 22.92 0.00 -11.39
C PRO A 374 24.43 -0.06 -11.63
N VAL A 375 25.08 1.11 -11.66
CA VAL A 375 26.52 1.19 -11.81
C VAL A 375 27.11 0.92 -10.45
N CYS A 376 27.76 -0.24 -10.29
CA CYS A 376 28.68 -0.48 -9.19
C CYS A 376 29.84 0.52 -9.33
N GLN A 377 29.71 1.70 -8.71
CA GLN A 377 30.78 2.68 -8.69
C GLN A 377 31.78 2.29 -7.60
N ARG A 378 33.00 1.91 -8.01
CA ARG A 378 34.17 1.90 -7.13
C ARG A 378 34.49 3.36 -6.78
N THR A 379 34.20 3.78 -5.55
CA THR A 379 34.61 5.10 -5.06
C THR A 379 35.79 4.97 -4.10
N ASN A 380 36.87 5.72 -4.36
CA ASN A 380 37.94 5.96 -3.41
C ASN A 380 37.43 6.90 -2.29
N LEU A 381 37.80 6.60 -1.05
CA LEU A 381 37.23 7.18 0.18
C LEU A 381 37.56 8.65 0.44
N GLY A 382 38.41 9.29 -0.39
CA GLY A 382 38.79 10.71 -0.27
C GLY A 382 37.65 11.74 -0.32
N ARG A 383 36.38 11.33 -0.51
CA ARG A 383 35.20 12.21 -0.50
C ARG A 383 34.11 11.88 0.52
N ILE A 384 34.25 10.86 1.37
CA ILE A 384 33.18 10.39 2.31
C ILE A 384 33.49 10.77 3.78
N SER A 385 34.19 11.88 4.04
CA SER A 385 34.43 12.34 5.42
C SER A 385 33.25 13.10 6.05
N ARG A 386 32.06 13.14 5.42
CA ARG A 386 30.92 13.96 5.90
C ARG A 386 29.65 13.22 6.33
N TYR A 387 29.56 11.89 6.25
CA TYR A 387 28.27 11.19 6.46
C TYR A 387 28.28 10.00 7.43
N LEU A 388 29.34 9.82 8.22
CA LEU A 388 29.32 8.87 9.35
C LEU A 388 29.30 9.66 10.66
N MET A 389 28.11 10.11 11.08
CA MET A 389 27.86 10.44 12.49
C MET A 389 27.33 9.19 13.18
N PHE A 390 28.18 8.55 13.97
CA PHE A 390 27.73 7.59 14.98
C PHE A 390 27.02 8.38 16.09
N GLY A 391 25.84 7.90 16.50
CA GLY A 391 25.13 8.45 17.66
C GLY A 391 25.95 8.34 18.94
N PRO A 392 25.68 9.19 19.95
CA PRO A 392 26.44 9.18 21.19
C PRO A 392 26.31 7.83 21.90
N THR A 393 27.45 7.24 22.24
CA THR A 393 27.56 6.12 23.18
C THR A 393 27.33 6.65 24.59
N ASP A 394 26.21 6.28 25.21
CA ASP A 394 25.99 6.44 26.64
C ASP A 394 26.93 5.51 27.43
N SER A 395 27.95 6.09 28.06
CA SER A 395 28.63 5.46 29.20
C SER A 395 29.38 6.50 30.05
N GLU A 396 28.65 7.31 30.82
CA GLU A 396 29.21 7.91 32.03
C GLU A 396 29.01 6.95 33.21
N VAL A 397 30.06 6.19 33.53
CA VAL A 397 30.19 5.48 34.79
C VAL A 397 30.56 6.52 35.86
N LYS A 398 29.63 6.82 36.78
CA LYS A 398 29.92 7.63 37.96
C LYS A 398 30.80 6.86 38.95
N PRO A 399 31.89 7.44 39.48
CA PRO A 399 32.65 6.83 40.55
C PRO A 399 31.85 6.87 41.87
N LYS A 400 31.78 5.73 42.55
CA LYS A 400 31.35 5.65 43.96
C LYS A 400 32.40 6.37 44.82
N GLN A 401 31.98 7.42 45.51
CA GLN A 401 32.74 7.96 46.64
C GLN A 401 32.49 7.07 47.88
N ALA A 402 33.58 6.77 48.58
CA ALA A 402 33.60 6.11 49.89
C ALA A 402 33.59 7.17 51.00
#